data_AF-A0A0V8M4Z7-F1
#
_entry.id   AF-A0A0V8M4Z7-F1
#
_cell.length_a   1.000
_cell.length_b   1.000
_cell.length_c   1.000
_cell.angle_alpha   90.00
_cell.angle_beta   90.00
_cell.angle_gamma   90.00
#
_symmetry.space_group_name_H-M   'P 1'
#
loop_
_entity.id
_entity.type
_entity.pdbx_description
1 polymer ?
#
loop_
_entity_poly.entity_id
_entity_poly.type
_entity_poly.pdbx_seq_one_letter_code
_entity_poly.pdbx_strand_id
1 'polypeptide(L)'
;MRISLGISERLAGQVLGQARSTQRLKESITDDEAKLTLRITELTSKYGRYGYWRITAMLQIAGWRVNHKRVERIWRKDPNLKLDGRKKRRKMSDNFLHNYHILEHEFIEQVKKDSGKWKSVYLPNLIIPDAKVDYFLIGMEPSLGRWAEGKNDDDRLKIAQDKIDRGFRNFELTIEDFSIHYCIRNYLCQNSGTYYITDLSKGAMLTNLAEKQRHSRYESWYPLLIKEIELVSKPDAKIIAIGYGLYNFLLKHKFEEKTVRKLHRIPHYSNQAAGFRNKCTGGNETQCKGFYSLICIDDILKLAEDILNQQEMDDYIKKEIYHKLPKTLVESKKKLIFCYKSEFEKIKSGCS
;
A
#
# COMPACT_ATOMS: atom_id res chain seq x y z
N MET A 1 -26.26 -30.57 -30.33
CA MET A 1 -27.63 -30.94 -30.72
C MET A 1 -28.50 -29.68 -30.72
N ARG A 2 -28.99 -29.23 -31.89
CA ARG A 2 -30.07 -28.22 -31.93
C ARG A 2 -31.39 -28.99 -31.91
N ILE A 3 -32.20 -28.76 -30.88
CA ILE A 3 -33.57 -29.28 -30.85
C ILE A 3 -34.36 -28.49 -31.89
N SER A 4 -34.78 -29.17 -32.96
CA SER A 4 -35.69 -28.62 -33.96
C SER A 4 -37.09 -28.59 -33.35
N LEU A 5 -37.53 -27.44 -32.83
CA LEU A 5 -38.86 -27.29 -32.24
C LEU A 5 -40.00 -27.28 -33.29
N GLY A 6 -39.73 -27.48 -34.57
CA GLY A 6 -40.77 -27.49 -35.62
C GLY A 6 -41.42 -26.12 -35.87
N ILE A 7 -40.87 -25.05 -35.28
CA ILE A 7 -41.40 -23.69 -35.37
C ILE A 7 -40.50 -22.84 -36.27
N SER A 8 -41.11 -22.00 -37.12
CA SER A 8 -40.36 -21.04 -37.92
C SER A 8 -39.69 -19.98 -37.03
N GLU A 9 -38.47 -19.55 -37.39
CA GLU A 9 -37.77 -18.43 -36.72
C GLU A 9 -38.64 -17.16 -36.61
N ARG A 10 -39.54 -16.96 -37.58
CA ARG A 10 -40.48 -15.83 -37.58
C ARG A 10 -41.44 -15.90 -36.40
N LEU A 11 -42.06 -17.07 -36.17
CA LEU A 11 -43.00 -17.25 -35.08
C LEU A 11 -42.27 -17.20 -33.73
N ALA A 12 -41.09 -17.81 -33.63
CA ALA A 12 -40.25 -17.74 -32.43
C ALA A 12 -39.86 -16.29 -32.06
N GLY A 13 -39.43 -15.48 -33.04
CA GLY A 13 -39.08 -14.07 -32.83
C GLY A 13 -40.28 -13.19 -32.42
N GLN A 14 -41.47 -13.45 -32.99
CA GLN A 14 -42.69 -12.75 -32.58
C GLN A 14 -43.11 -13.07 -31.14
N VAL A 15 -43.10 -14.36 -30.76
CA VAL A 15 -43.47 -14.80 -29.40
C VAL A 15 -42.52 -14.24 -28.35
N LEU A 16 -41.23 -14.17 -28.66
CA LEU A 16 -40.20 -13.64 -27.76
C LEU A 16 -40.06 -12.11 -27.82
N GLY A 17 -40.83 -11.42 -28.68
CA GLY A 17 -40.74 -9.97 -28.86
C GLY A 17 -39.37 -9.48 -29.37
N GLN A 18 -38.59 -10.35 -30.03
CA GLN A 18 -37.21 -10.08 -30.42
C GLN A 18 -37.06 -10.01 -31.94
N ALA A 19 -36.39 -8.97 -32.44
CA ALA A 19 -36.16 -8.80 -33.87
C ALA A 19 -35.23 -9.90 -34.42
N ARG A 20 -35.56 -10.43 -35.62
CA ARG A 20 -34.78 -11.49 -36.29
C ARG A 20 -33.32 -11.10 -36.55
N SER A 21 -33.04 -9.81 -36.75
CA SER A 21 -31.67 -9.29 -36.91
C SER A 21 -30.81 -9.52 -35.67
N THR A 22 -31.40 -9.43 -34.48
CA THR A 22 -30.71 -9.67 -33.20
C THR A 22 -30.34 -11.15 -33.03
N GLN A 23 -31.21 -12.08 -33.44
CA GLN A 23 -30.90 -13.52 -33.38
C GLN A 23 -29.92 -13.99 -34.45
N ARG A 24 -29.87 -13.30 -35.59
CA ARG A 24 -28.95 -13.60 -36.70
C ARG A 24 -27.57 -12.97 -36.54
N LEU A 25 -27.40 -12.09 -35.56
CA LEU A 25 -26.12 -11.46 -35.26
C LEU A 25 -25.16 -12.53 -34.71
N LYS A 26 -24.24 -13.00 -35.55
CA LYS A 26 -23.11 -13.82 -35.09
C LYS A 26 -22.10 -12.90 -34.40
N GLU A 27 -21.74 -13.23 -33.16
CA GLU A 27 -20.58 -12.59 -32.50
C GLU A 27 -19.32 -12.90 -33.33
N SER A 28 -18.81 -11.89 -34.02
CA SER A 28 -17.49 -11.95 -34.65
C SER A 28 -16.46 -11.60 -33.58
N ILE A 29 -15.71 -12.60 -33.09
CA ILE A 29 -14.49 -12.35 -32.33
C ILE A 29 -13.42 -11.99 -33.37
N THR A 30 -13.16 -10.70 -33.51
CA THR A 30 -12.14 -10.18 -34.40
C THR A 30 -10.74 -10.47 -33.83
N ASP A 31 -9.73 -10.66 -34.69
CA ASP A 31 -8.33 -10.96 -34.28
C ASP A 31 -7.73 -9.87 -33.35
N ASP A 32 -8.24 -8.64 -33.47
CA ASP A 32 -7.90 -7.54 -32.56
C ASP A 32 -8.42 -7.75 -31.13
N GLU A 33 -9.52 -8.48 -30.93
CA GLU A 33 -10.09 -8.78 -29.61
C GLU A 33 -9.26 -9.83 -28.87
N ALA A 34 -8.71 -10.82 -29.58
CA ALA A 34 -7.78 -11.79 -29.00
C ALA A 34 -6.48 -11.09 -28.54
N LYS A 35 -5.91 -10.22 -29.37
CA LYS A 35 -4.73 -9.39 -29.03
C LYS A 35 -5.01 -8.45 -27.86
N LEU A 36 -6.18 -7.81 -27.85
CA LEU A 36 -6.60 -6.93 -26.76
C LEU A 36 -6.80 -7.71 -25.45
N THR A 37 -7.41 -8.90 -25.52
CA THR A 37 -7.61 -9.77 -24.35
C THR A 37 -6.28 -10.23 -23.78
N LEU A 38 -5.36 -10.72 -24.62
CA LEU A 38 -4.01 -11.09 -24.19
C LEU A 38 -3.32 -9.91 -23.49
N ARG A 39 -3.41 -8.71 -24.07
CA ARG A 39 -2.81 -7.52 -23.47
C ARG A 39 -3.46 -7.12 -22.16
N ILE A 40 -4.79 -7.21 -22.04
CA ILE A 40 -5.52 -7.01 -20.78
C ILE A 40 -5.05 -8.03 -19.74
N THR A 41 -4.90 -9.30 -20.11
CA THR A 41 -4.45 -10.38 -19.22
C THR A 41 -3.01 -10.16 -18.77
N GLU A 42 -2.11 -9.75 -19.64
CA GLU A 42 -0.74 -9.36 -19.29
C GLU A 42 -0.72 -8.20 -18.28
N LEU A 43 -1.49 -7.14 -18.55
CA LEU A 43 -1.58 -5.98 -17.68
C LEU A 43 -2.22 -6.34 -16.34
N THR A 44 -3.23 -7.20 -16.33
CA THR A 44 -3.91 -7.64 -15.11
C THR A 44 -3.00 -8.57 -14.30
N SER A 45 -2.29 -9.49 -14.94
CA SER A 45 -1.28 -10.34 -14.29
C SER A 45 -0.15 -9.50 -13.68
N LYS A 46 0.24 -8.41 -14.37
CA LYS A 46 1.26 -7.49 -13.89
C LYS A 46 0.75 -6.52 -12.82
N TYR A 47 -0.54 -6.18 -12.82
CA TYR A 47 -1.14 -5.16 -11.95
C TYR A 47 -2.44 -5.67 -11.31
N GLY A 48 -2.40 -6.88 -10.72
CA GLY A 48 -3.58 -7.67 -10.32
C GLY A 48 -4.55 -7.12 -9.28
N ARG A 49 -4.55 -5.81 -9.00
CA ARG A 49 -5.60 -5.08 -8.28
C ARG A 49 -6.27 -4.00 -9.11
N TYR A 50 -5.70 -3.67 -10.26
CA TYR A 50 -6.23 -2.65 -11.14
C TYR A 50 -7.54 -3.15 -11.72
N GLY A 51 -8.60 -2.36 -11.57
CA GLY A 51 -9.86 -2.62 -12.26
C GLY A 51 -9.76 -2.28 -13.75
N TYR A 52 -10.76 -2.71 -14.51
CA TYR A 52 -10.83 -2.50 -15.96
C TYR A 52 -10.67 -1.04 -16.39
N TRP A 53 -11.10 -0.06 -15.59
CA TRP A 53 -10.89 1.38 -15.86
C TRP A 53 -9.41 1.74 -15.93
N ARG A 54 -8.63 1.28 -14.94
CA ARG A 54 -7.21 1.58 -14.83
C ARG A 54 -6.42 0.85 -15.92
N ILE A 55 -6.85 -0.35 -16.26
CA ILE A 55 -6.30 -1.13 -17.38
C ILE A 55 -6.64 -0.48 -18.72
N THR A 56 -7.84 0.09 -18.88
CA THR A 56 -8.22 0.89 -20.06
C THR A 56 -7.28 2.09 -20.23
N ALA A 57 -7.03 2.84 -19.16
CA ALA A 57 -6.13 3.98 -19.23
C ALA A 57 -4.69 3.55 -19.60
N MET A 58 -4.20 2.42 -19.07
CA MET A 58 -2.90 1.88 -19.45
C MET A 58 -2.81 1.47 -20.92
N LEU A 59 -3.88 0.87 -21.45
CA LEU A 59 -3.98 0.54 -22.86
C LEU A 59 -3.93 1.80 -23.73
N GLN A 60 -4.70 2.84 -23.38
CA GLN A 60 -4.71 4.11 -24.10
C GLN A 60 -3.34 4.80 -24.14
N ILE A 61 -2.62 4.81 -23.02
CA ILE A 61 -1.25 5.35 -22.96
C ILE A 61 -0.28 4.52 -23.80
N ALA A 62 -0.46 3.21 -23.84
CA ALA A 62 0.30 2.32 -24.72
C ALA A 62 -0.12 2.44 -26.21
N GLY A 63 -0.92 3.45 -26.57
CA GLY A 63 -1.33 3.73 -27.94
C GLY A 63 -2.58 2.97 -28.41
N TRP A 64 -3.22 2.17 -27.55
CA TRP A 64 -4.42 1.43 -27.93
C TRP A 64 -5.63 2.36 -27.98
N ARG A 65 -6.31 2.40 -29.13
CA ARG A 65 -7.59 3.12 -29.28
C ARG A 65 -8.74 2.24 -28.77
N VAL A 66 -8.89 2.15 -27.44
CA VAL A 66 -9.91 1.31 -26.79
C VAL A 66 -10.80 2.12 -25.84
N ASN A 67 -12.09 1.78 -25.83
CA ASN A 67 -13.08 2.35 -24.91
C ASN A 67 -13.18 1.50 -23.64
N HIS A 68 -13.38 2.13 -22.48
CA HIS A 68 -13.54 1.44 -21.19
C HIS A 68 -14.65 0.38 -21.21
N LYS A 69 -15.76 0.62 -21.94
CA LYS A 69 -16.84 -0.38 -22.09
C LYS A 69 -16.38 -1.66 -22.77
N ARG A 70 -15.47 -1.55 -23.75
CA ARG A 70 -14.91 -2.72 -24.45
C ARG A 70 -14.02 -3.53 -23.52
N VAL A 71 -13.17 -2.86 -22.75
CA VAL A 71 -12.31 -3.49 -21.74
C VAL A 71 -13.16 -4.13 -20.64
N GLU A 72 -14.20 -3.44 -20.16
CA GLU A 72 -15.15 -3.99 -19.18
C GLU A 72 -15.82 -5.27 -19.66
N ARG A 73 -16.25 -5.32 -20.92
CA ARG A 73 -16.87 -6.51 -21.52
C ARG A 73 -15.91 -7.69 -21.52
N ILE A 74 -14.65 -7.47 -21.93
CA ILE A 74 -13.61 -8.51 -21.92
C ILE A 74 -13.32 -8.94 -20.48
N TRP A 75 -13.21 -7.98 -19.57
CA TRP A 75 -12.99 -8.21 -18.13
C TRP A 75 -14.05 -9.09 -17.48
N ARG A 76 -15.32 -8.87 -17.83
CA ARG A 76 -16.45 -9.66 -17.31
C ARG A 76 -16.55 -11.05 -17.96
N LYS A 77 -16.12 -11.19 -19.22
CA LYS A 77 -16.16 -12.46 -19.96
C LYS A 77 -15.02 -13.42 -19.58
N ASP A 78 -13.83 -12.92 -19.24
CA ASP A 78 -12.68 -13.78 -18.88
C ASP A 78 -12.70 -14.15 -17.37
N PRO A 79 -12.86 -15.44 -17.02
CA PRO A 79 -12.84 -15.90 -15.63
C PRO A 79 -11.51 -15.59 -14.91
N ASN A 80 -10.40 -15.53 -15.64
CA ASN A 80 -9.06 -15.31 -15.09
C ASN A 80 -8.77 -13.83 -14.80
N LEU A 81 -9.62 -12.91 -15.29
CA LEU A 81 -9.52 -11.46 -15.02
C LEU A 81 -10.34 -11.05 -13.79
N LYS A 82 -11.12 -11.96 -13.21
CA LYS A 82 -11.81 -11.68 -11.94
C LYS A 82 -10.75 -11.58 -10.84
N LEU A 83 -10.69 -10.40 -10.22
CA LEU A 83 -9.93 -10.19 -9.00
C LEU A 83 -10.41 -11.23 -7.99
N ASP A 84 -9.51 -12.13 -7.59
CA ASP A 84 -9.76 -13.09 -6.53
C ASP A 84 -10.36 -12.31 -5.35
N GLY A 85 -11.62 -12.63 -5.02
CA GLY A 85 -12.37 -11.96 -3.98
C GLY A 85 -11.54 -11.94 -2.69
N ARG A 86 -11.65 -10.83 -1.94
CA ARG A 86 -11.02 -10.63 -0.61
C ARG A 86 -10.99 -11.96 0.16
N LYS A 87 -9.85 -12.67 0.16
CA LYS A 87 -9.71 -13.91 0.94
C LYS A 87 -10.06 -13.58 2.38
N LYS A 88 -10.98 -14.34 2.98
CA LYS A 88 -11.29 -14.22 4.42
C LYS A 88 -9.97 -14.26 5.18
N ARG A 89 -9.75 -13.26 6.04
CA ARG A 89 -8.62 -13.23 6.99
C ARG A 89 -8.57 -14.59 7.69
N ARG A 90 -7.43 -15.28 7.59
CA ARG A 90 -7.20 -16.48 8.41
C ARG A 90 -7.13 -16.00 9.85
N LYS A 91 -7.85 -16.67 10.77
CA LYS A 91 -7.72 -16.37 12.19
C LYS A 91 -6.27 -16.59 12.60
N MET A 92 -5.74 -15.66 13.37
CA MET A 92 -4.41 -15.72 13.98
C MET A 92 -4.28 -16.99 14.84
N SER A 93 -3.09 -17.56 14.94
CA SER A 93 -2.86 -18.50 16.05
C SER A 93 -2.80 -17.69 17.34
N ASP A 94 -3.47 -18.17 18.40
CA ASP A 94 -3.53 -17.48 19.70
C ASP A 94 -2.11 -17.16 20.23
N ASN A 95 -1.15 -18.03 19.92
CA ASN A 95 0.26 -17.85 20.26
C ASN A 95 0.92 -16.64 19.56
N PHE A 96 0.59 -16.34 18.29
CA PHE A 96 1.20 -15.21 17.60
C PHE A 96 0.75 -13.87 18.20
N LEU A 97 -0.56 -13.70 18.43
CA LEU A 97 -1.11 -12.47 19.02
C LEU A 97 -0.53 -12.24 20.42
N HIS A 98 -0.49 -13.30 21.23
CA HIS A 98 0.07 -13.24 22.57
C HIS A 98 1.53 -12.78 22.56
N ASN A 99 2.37 -13.37 21.71
CA ASN A 99 3.78 -12.98 21.59
C ASN A 99 3.95 -11.54 21.06
N TYR A 100 3.06 -11.09 20.18
CA TYR A 100 3.07 -9.71 19.70
C TYR A 100 2.75 -8.73 20.84
N HIS A 101 1.76 -9.03 21.69
CA HIS A 101 1.45 -8.18 22.84
C HIS A 101 2.57 -8.16 23.89
N ILE A 102 3.28 -9.28 24.10
CA ILE A 102 4.50 -9.28 24.94
C ILE A 102 5.52 -8.28 24.37
N LEU A 103 5.76 -8.34 23.05
CA LEU A 103 6.69 -7.43 22.40
C LEU A 103 6.20 -5.97 22.44
N GLU A 104 4.90 -5.73 22.34
CA GLU A 104 4.28 -4.42 22.50
C GLU A 104 4.52 -3.83 23.90
N HIS A 105 4.41 -4.66 24.95
CA HIS A 105 4.81 -4.25 26.29
C HIS A 105 6.30 -3.87 26.36
N GLU A 106 7.19 -4.61 25.70
CA GLU A 106 8.61 -4.23 25.63
C GLU A 106 8.81 -2.88 24.91
N PHE A 107 8.04 -2.60 23.85
CA PHE A 107 8.08 -1.30 23.18
C PHE A 107 7.64 -0.17 24.12
N ILE A 108 6.56 -0.36 24.87
CA ILE A 108 6.05 0.61 25.84
C ILE A 108 7.10 0.87 26.93
N GLU A 109 7.71 -0.18 27.47
CA GLU A 109 8.79 -0.04 28.46
C GLU A 109 10.02 0.66 27.88
N GLN A 110 10.36 0.40 26.62
CA GLN A 110 11.45 1.12 25.96
C GLN A 110 11.13 2.61 25.79
N VAL A 111 9.90 2.99 25.44
CA VAL A 111 9.47 4.40 25.40
C VAL A 111 9.60 5.07 26.78
N LYS A 112 9.24 4.37 27.86
CA LYS A 112 9.40 4.89 29.23
C LYS A 112 10.87 5.08 29.60
N LYS A 113 11.75 4.13 29.28
CA LYS A 113 13.20 4.26 29.49
C LYS A 113 13.78 5.44 28.71
N ASP A 114 13.32 5.58 27.48
CA ASP A 114 13.67 6.68 26.58
C ASP A 114 13.17 8.03 27.12
N SER A 115 12.05 8.06 27.86
CA SER A 115 11.41 9.29 28.36
C SER A 115 12.27 10.15 29.27
N GLY A 116 13.28 9.56 29.93
CA GLY A 116 14.28 10.32 30.69
C GLY A 116 15.21 11.19 29.82
N LYS A 117 15.28 10.91 28.51
CA LYS A 117 16.08 11.65 27.51
C LYS A 117 15.24 12.33 26.44
N TRP A 118 14.10 11.73 26.07
CA TRP A 118 13.21 12.21 25.01
C TRP A 118 11.75 12.09 25.44
N LYS A 119 11.08 13.24 25.53
CA LYS A 119 9.62 13.28 25.61
C LYS A 119 9.02 12.59 24.39
N SER A 120 8.45 11.40 24.59
CA SER A 120 7.82 10.62 23.53
C SER A 120 6.67 9.78 24.08
N VAL A 121 5.75 9.40 23.20
CA VAL A 121 4.59 8.55 23.51
C VAL A 121 4.62 7.32 22.60
N TYR A 122 4.26 6.16 23.13
CA TYR A 122 4.18 4.95 22.31
C TYR A 122 3.06 5.08 21.29
N LEU A 123 3.38 5.01 20.00
CA LEU A 123 2.40 5.05 18.91
C LEU A 123 2.29 3.64 18.29
N PRO A 124 1.16 2.93 18.51
CA PRO A 124 0.99 1.57 18.01
C PRO A 124 0.81 1.55 16.50
N ASN A 125 1.21 0.45 15.85
CA ASN A 125 1.03 0.31 14.41
C ASN A 125 -0.44 0.02 14.05
N LEU A 126 -0.84 0.48 12.87
CA LEU A 126 -2.20 0.30 12.36
C LEU A 126 -2.61 -1.15 12.09
N ILE A 127 -1.68 -1.93 11.53
CA ILE A 127 -1.99 -3.26 11.02
C ILE A 127 -1.14 -4.26 11.76
N ILE A 128 -1.75 -4.99 12.70
CA ILE A 128 -1.20 -6.24 13.20
C ILE A 128 -1.56 -7.33 12.18
N PRO A 129 -0.57 -8.03 11.59
CA PRO A 129 -0.87 -9.01 10.56
C PRO A 129 -1.38 -10.30 11.18
N ASP A 130 -2.40 -10.91 10.57
CA ASP A 130 -3.02 -12.16 11.06
C ASP A 130 -2.10 -13.40 10.93
N ALA A 131 -0.96 -13.24 10.26
CA ALA A 131 0.07 -14.26 10.05
C ALA A 131 1.40 -13.60 9.63
N LYS A 132 2.47 -14.39 9.59
CA LYS A 132 3.78 -13.91 9.12
C LYS A 132 3.73 -13.36 7.69
N VAL A 133 4.41 -12.24 7.45
CA VAL A 133 4.30 -11.47 6.20
C VAL A 133 5.43 -11.72 5.20
N ASP A 134 5.16 -11.44 3.92
CA ASP A 134 6.13 -11.55 2.81
C ASP A 134 7.04 -10.32 2.68
N TYR A 135 6.55 -9.15 3.10
CA TYR A 135 7.27 -7.88 3.01
C TYR A 135 7.23 -7.14 4.34
N PHE A 136 8.39 -6.71 4.83
CA PHE A 136 8.51 -5.97 6.09
C PHE A 136 9.15 -4.61 5.80
N LEU A 137 8.38 -3.54 5.99
CA LEU A 137 8.81 -2.17 5.71
C LEU A 137 9.11 -1.44 7.02
N ILE A 138 10.23 -0.72 7.04
CA ILE A 138 10.77 -0.09 8.25
C ILE A 138 10.97 1.39 7.98
N GLY A 139 10.24 2.25 8.67
CA GLY A 139 10.46 3.67 8.79
C GLY A 139 11.39 4.01 9.95
N MET A 140 11.53 5.30 10.20
CA MET A 140 12.54 5.85 11.11
C MET A 140 11.99 5.91 12.55
N GLU A 141 11.28 6.98 12.85
CA GLU A 141 10.54 7.19 14.07
C GLU A 141 9.31 8.06 13.75
N PRO A 142 8.16 7.82 14.40
CA PRO A 142 7.02 8.69 14.24
C PRO A 142 7.30 10.06 14.88
N SER A 143 6.72 11.10 14.30
CA SER A 143 6.75 12.46 14.87
C SER A 143 5.37 12.83 15.41
N LEU A 144 5.32 13.62 16.48
CA LEU A 144 4.06 14.18 17.00
C LEU A 144 3.38 15.13 15.99
N GLY A 145 4.17 15.73 15.09
CA GLY A 145 3.67 16.51 13.96
C GLY A 145 2.56 17.51 14.31
N ARG A 146 1.60 17.69 13.38
CA ARG A 146 0.40 18.52 13.58
C ARG A 146 -0.81 17.73 14.11
N TRP A 147 -0.68 16.42 14.31
CA TRP A 147 -1.78 15.60 14.82
C TRP A 147 -1.90 15.68 16.34
N ALA A 148 -0.78 15.97 17.02
CA ALA A 148 -0.73 16.30 18.44
C ALA A 148 -0.20 17.73 18.63
N GLU A 149 -0.90 18.72 18.07
CA GLU A 149 -0.59 20.14 18.25
C GLU A 149 -1.11 20.63 19.61
N GLY A 150 -0.29 21.40 20.33
CA GLY A 150 -0.56 21.83 21.71
C GLY A 150 0.35 22.98 22.12
N LYS A 151 0.07 23.59 23.28
CA LYS A 151 0.72 24.82 23.73
C LYS A 151 2.18 24.63 24.15
N ASN A 152 2.53 23.44 24.62
CA ASN A 152 3.86 23.04 25.04
C ASN A 152 4.05 21.52 24.91
N ASP A 153 5.25 21.02 25.15
CA ASP A 153 5.60 19.61 24.95
C ASP A 153 4.72 18.64 25.76
N ASP A 154 4.37 18.98 27.00
CA ASP A 154 3.55 18.11 27.85
C ASP A 154 2.09 18.10 27.40
N ASP A 155 1.57 19.23 26.95
CA ASP A 155 0.24 19.35 26.35
C ASP A 155 0.15 18.51 25.07
N ARG A 156 1.20 18.55 24.23
CA ARG A 156 1.28 17.73 23.02
C ARG A 156 1.28 16.24 23.33
N LEU A 157 2.02 15.79 24.35
CA LEU A 157 2.02 14.38 24.76
C LEU A 157 0.65 13.94 25.28
N LYS A 158 -0.04 14.79 26.06
CA LYS A 158 -1.40 14.49 26.55
C LYS A 158 -2.40 14.34 25.41
N ILE A 159 -2.38 15.28 24.45
CA ILE A 159 -3.23 15.23 23.25
C ILE A 159 -2.91 13.99 22.42
N ALA A 160 -1.63 13.66 22.29
CA ALA A 160 -1.23 12.46 21.57
C ALA A 160 -1.77 11.19 22.24
N GLN A 161 -1.64 11.08 23.56
CA GLN A 161 -2.13 9.94 24.33
C GLN A 161 -3.66 9.81 24.22
N ASP A 162 -4.43 10.91 24.37
CA ASP A 162 -5.90 10.90 24.18
C ASP A 162 -6.30 10.34 22.81
N LYS A 163 -5.61 10.77 21.75
CA LYS A 163 -5.90 10.26 20.39
C LYS A 163 -5.57 8.78 20.26
N ILE A 164 -4.45 8.33 20.82
CA ILE A 164 -4.03 6.92 20.79
C ILE A 164 -5.05 6.04 21.53
N ASP A 165 -5.51 6.48 22.70
CA ASP A 165 -6.51 5.79 23.51
C ASP A 165 -7.86 5.68 22.76
N ARG A 166 -8.15 6.66 21.90
CA ARG A 166 -9.33 6.70 21.01
C ARG A 166 -9.14 5.98 19.67
N GLY A 167 -8.07 5.19 19.55
CA GLY A 167 -7.83 4.32 18.41
C GLY A 167 -6.91 4.88 17.33
N PHE A 168 -6.26 6.04 17.53
CA PHE A 168 -5.26 6.55 16.60
C PHE A 168 -4.01 5.67 16.57
N ARG A 169 -3.50 5.39 15.38
CA ARG A 169 -2.37 4.49 15.11
C ARG A 169 -1.39 5.12 14.13
N ASN A 170 -0.24 4.48 13.98
CA ASN A 170 0.80 4.91 13.04
C ASN A 170 0.45 4.56 11.59
N PHE A 171 0.95 5.32 10.61
CA PHE A 171 0.72 5.12 9.16
C PHE A 171 -0.75 5.25 8.69
N GLU A 172 -1.57 6.07 9.35
CA GLU A 172 -2.97 6.31 8.94
C GLU A 172 -3.38 7.79 8.90
N LEU A 173 -2.42 8.71 8.87
CA LEU A 173 -2.70 10.14 9.05
C LEU A 173 -2.72 10.90 7.73
N THR A 174 -1.72 10.67 6.89
CA THR A 174 -1.39 11.54 5.77
C THR A 174 -1.65 10.88 4.42
N ILE A 175 -1.77 11.70 3.37
CA ILE A 175 -1.86 11.17 2.01
C ILE A 175 -0.61 10.35 1.64
N GLU A 176 0.55 10.65 2.24
CA GLU A 176 1.78 9.89 2.07
C GLU A 176 1.70 8.50 2.69
N ASP A 177 1.11 8.38 3.88
CA ASP A 177 0.87 7.08 4.53
C ASP A 177 -0.06 6.21 3.66
N PHE A 178 -1.16 6.79 3.19
CA PHE A 178 -2.08 6.07 2.30
C PHE A 178 -1.45 5.81 0.92
N SER A 179 -0.56 6.68 0.44
CA SER A 179 0.17 6.48 -0.82
C SER A 179 1.15 5.32 -0.74
N ILE A 180 1.87 5.14 0.38
CA ILE A 180 2.75 3.99 0.54
C ILE A 180 1.95 2.69 0.67
N HIS A 181 0.86 2.67 1.44
CA HIS A 181 -0.06 1.53 1.49
C HIS A 181 -0.61 1.18 0.10
N TYR A 182 -1.03 2.19 -0.66
CA TYR A 182 -1.49 2.04 -2.03
C TYR A 182 -0.42 1.43 -2.92
N CYS A 183 0.80 1.96 -2.88
CA CYS A 183 1.90 1.46 -3.70
C CYS A 183 2.31 0.04 -3.33
N ILE A 184 2.38 -0.29 -2.04
CA ILE A 184 2.69 -1.66 -1.60
C ILE A 184 1.64 -2.63 -2.15
N ARG A 185 0.36 -2.31 -1.97
CA ARG A 185 -0.75 -3.18 -2.41
C ARG A 185 -0.80 -3.36 -3.93
N ASN A 186 -0.45 -2.34 -4.71
CA ASN A 186 -0.60 -2.37 -6.17
C ASN A 186 0.67 -2.77 -6.92
N TYR A 187 1.86 -2.51 -6.36
CA TYR A 187 3.13 -2.69 -7.08
C TYR A 187 4.06 -3.70 -6.43
N LEU A 188 3.92 -3.98 -5.12
CA LEU A 188 4.74 -4.94 -4.40
C LEU A 188 4.00 -6.27 -4.18
N CYS A 189 2.86 -6.24 -3.49
CA CYS A 189 2.07 -7.41 -3.12
C CYS A 189 1.12 -7.86 -4.24
N GLN A 190 1.65 -8.53 -5.27
CA GLN A 190 0.79 -9.25 -6.23
C GLN A 190 0.31 -10.59 -5.63
N ASN A 191 -0.79 -11.15 -6.14
CA ASN A 191 -1.28 -12.51 -5.82
C ASN A 191 -1.33 -12.86 -4.32
N SER A 192 -2.13 -12.12 -3.55
CA SER A 192 -2.33 -12.30 -2.09
C SER A 192 -1.11 -12.07 -1.18
N GLY A 193 -0.03 -11.46 -1.69
CA GLY A 193 1.12 -11.06 -0.87
C GLY A 193 0.73 -10.19 0.34
N THR A 194 1.41 -10.43 1.45
CA THR A 194 1.18 -9.81 2.75
C THR A 194 2.33 -8.89 3.14
N TYR A 195 2.03 -7.79 3.84
CA TYR A 195 3.07 -6.88 4.31
C TYR A 195 2.77 -6.41 5.72
N TYR A 196 3.83 -5.94 6.38
CA TYR A 196 3.80 -5.20 7.62
C TYR A 196 4.66 -3.95 7.45
N ILE A 197 4.17 -2.81 7.94
CA ILE A 197 4.91 -1.54 7.93
C ILE A 197 5.01 -1.04 9.36
N THR A 198 6.19 -0.59 9.73
CA THR A 198 6.49 -0.15 11.09
C THR A 198 7.63 0.85 11.08
N ASP A 199 7.96 1.45 12.22
CA ASP A 199 9.16 2.29 12.39
C ASP A 199 10.23 1.56 13.21
N LEU A 200 11.52 1.90 13.06
CA LEU A 200 12.57 1.35 13.92
C LEU A 200 12.27 1.65 15.39
N SER A 201 11.88 2.89 15.70
CA SER A 201 11.43 3.29 17.03
C SER A 201 9.93 3.57 17.05
N LYS A 202 9.23 3.10 18.08
CA LYS A 202 7.77 3.26 18.20
C LYS A 202 7.33 4.48 19.02
N GLY A 203 8.27 5.25 19.57
CA GLY A 203 7.91 6.43 20.35
C GLY A 203 7.78 7.65 19.45
N ALA A 204 6.57 8.20 19.34
CA ALA A 204 6.32 9.46 18.63
C ALA A 204 6.95 10.62 19.40
N MET A 205 7.81 11.38 18.75
CA MET A 205 8.64 12.42 19.39
C MET A 205 8.56 13.78 18.70
N LEU A 206 9.12 14.79 19.37
CA LEU A 206 9.25 16.15 18.85
C LEU A 206 10.44 16.26 17.87
N THR A 207 10.23 16.94 16.74
CA THR A 207 11.18 16.98 15.62
C THR A 207 12.46 17.77 15.92
N ASN A 208 12.42 18.74 16.84
CA ASN A 208 13.58 19.51 17.30
C ASN A 208 14.62 18.66 18.06
N LEU A 209 14.21 17.53 18.65
CA LEU A 209 15.07 16.58 19.36
C LEU A 209 15.61 15.47 18.45
N ALA A 210 14.96 15.23 17.31
CA ALA A 210 15.24 14.09 16.44
C ALA A 210 16.63 14.15 15.78
N GLU A 211 17.17 15.33 15.46
CA GLU A 211 18.46 15.40 14.76
C GLU A 211 19.69 15.17 15.66
N LYS A 212 19.64 15.57 16.93
CA LYS A 212 20.85 15.62 17.76
C LYS A 212 21.32 14.26 18.27
N GLN A 213 20.42 13.27 18.36
CA GLN A 213 20.75 12.01 19.03
C GLN A 213 19.97 10.78 18.51
N ARG A 214 19.42 10.85 17.28
CA ARG A 214 18.77 9.70 16.59
C ARG A 214 19.59 8.42 16.67
N HIS A 215 20.91 8.55 16.59
CA HIS A 215 21.82 7.40 16.67
C HIS A 215 21.63 6.62 17.98
N SER A 216 21.68 7.27 19.14
CA SER A 216 21.53 6.60 20.44
C SER A 216 20.16 5.93 20.60
N ARG A 217 19.11 6.55 20.06
CA ARG A 217 17.77 5.94 20.04
C ARG A 217 17.75 4.71 19.14
N TYR A 218 18.34 4.79 17.96
CA TYR A 218 18.36 3.66 17.05
C TYR A 218 19.12 2.47 17.64
N GLU A 219 20.23 2.72 18.33
CA GLU A 219 20.96 1.68 19.07
C GLU A 219 20.08 1.00 20.12
N SER A 220 19.32 1.76 20.93
CA SER A 220 18.47 1.17 21.97
C SER A 220 17.27 0.39 21.42
N TRP A 221 16.75 0.80 20.27
CA TRP A 221 15.58 0.18 19.63
C TRP A 221 15.94 -0.98 18.69
N TYR A 222 17.18 -1.06 18.19
CA TYR A 222 17.58 -2.09 17.22
C TYR A 222 17.32 -3.53 17.69
N PRO A 223 17.62 -3.93 18.95
CA PRO A 223 17.29 -5.28 19.41
C PRO A 223 15.79 -5.61 19.37
N LEU A 224 14.94 -4.63 19.66
CA LEU A 224 13.48 -4.78 19.62
C LEU A 224 12.96 -4.89 18.18
N LEU A 225 13.57 -4.17 17.25
CA LEU A 225 13.29 -4.31 15.82
C LEU A 225 13.62 -5.72 15.31
N ILE A 226 14.75 -6.31 15.75
CA ILE A 226 15.11 -7.68 15.37
C ILE A 226 14.07 -8.68 15.88
N LYS A 227 13.65 -8.57 17.15
CA LYS A 227 12.56 -9.40 17.70
C LYS A 227 11.27 -9.29 16.88
N GLU A 228 10.90 -8.07 16.50
CA GLU A 228 9.71 -7.82 15.69
C GLU A 228 9.81 -8.46 14.29
N ILE A 229 10.97 -8.34 13.63
CA ILE A 229 11.21 -8.94 12.32
C ILE A 229 11.09 -10.47 12.41
N GLU A 230 11.71 -11.10 13.42
CA GLU A 230 11.66 -12.55 13.62
C GLU A 230 10.25 -13.08 13.89
N LEU A 231 9.49 -12.34 14.71
CA LEU A 231 8.11 -12.67 15.05
C LEU A 231 7.20 -12.55 13.82
N VAL A 232 7.26 -11.41 13.14
CA VAL A 232 6.25 -10.99 12.15
C VAL A 232 6.60 -11.41 10.72
N SER A 233 7.86 -11.67 10.39
CA SER A 233 8.28 -11.93 9.01
C SER A 233 8.43 -13.42 8.71
N LYS A 234 8.02 -13.86 7.52
CA LYS A 234 8.38 -15.19 7.00
C LYS A 234 9.91 -15.30 6.84
N PRO A 235 10.52 -16.49 6.86
CA PRO A 235 11.98 -16.64 6.72
C PRO A 235 12.57 -15.96 5.47
N ASP A 236 11.86 -15.99 4.35
CA ASP A 236 12.23 -15.43 3.05
C ASP A 236 11.69 -14.01 2.78
N ALA A 237 11.05 -13.39 3.79
CA ALA A 237 10.46 -12.07 3.65
C ALA A 237 11.50 -11.01 3.26
N LYS A 238 11.11 -10.12 2.33
CA LYS A 238 11.95 -9.01 1.89
C LYS A 238 11.85 -7.85 2.89
N ILE A 239 13.01 -7.41 3.39
CA ILE A 239 13.10 -6.31 4.35
C ILE A 239 13.39 -5.01 3.61
N ILE A 240 12.61 -3.96 3.86
CA ILE A 240 12.65 -2.72 3.07
C ILE A 240 12.76 -1.52 3.99
N ALA A 241 13.90 -0.84 3.98
CA ALA A 241 14.12 0.41 4.71
C ALA A 241 13.51 1.60 3.95
N ILE A 242 12.74 2.43 4.65
CA ILE A 242 12.16 3.67 4.15
C ILE A 242 13.10 4.82 4.50
N GLY A 243 13.85 5.27 3.51
CA GLY A 243 14.82 6.37 3.66
C GLY A 243 16.27 5.91 3.81
N TYR A 244 17.18 6.85 3.56
CA TYR A 244 18.62 6.57 3.48
C TYR A 244 19.29 6.46 4.85
N GLY A 245 18.88 7.30 5.81
CA GLY A 245 19.45 7.28 7.17
C GLY A 245 19.27 5.93 7.86
N LEU A 246 18.05 5.38 7.81
CA LEU A 246 17.76 4.05 8.34
C LEU A 246 18.50 2.94 7.59
N TYR A 247 18.49 2.97 6.26
CA TYR A 247 19.18 1.96 5.46
C TYR A 247 20.67 1.88 5.80
N ASN A 248 21.34 3.04 5.90
CA ASN A 248 22.74 3.10 6.29
C ASN A 248 22.98 2.63 7.73
N PHE A 249 22.07 2.96 8.64
CA PHE A 249 22.12 2.46 10.02
C PHE A 249 22.10 0.92 10.03
N LEU A 250 21.18 0.29 9.32
CA LEU A 250 21.05 -1.16 9.24
C LEU A 250 22.28 -1.82 8.57
N LEU A 251 22.81 -1.23 7.51
CA LEU A 251 24.04 -1.71 6.87
C LEU A 251 25.24 -1.66 7.82
N LYS A 252 25.42 -0.54 8.54
CA LYS A 252 26.50 -0.40 9.55
C LYS A 252 26.40 -1.48 10.64
N HIS A 253 25.18 -1.93 10.94
CA HIS A 253 24.91 -2.99 11.93
C HIS A 253 25.05 -4.40 11.39
N LYS A 254 25.50 -4.56 10.14
CA LYS A 254 25.63 -5.85 9.46
C LYS A 254 24.31 -6.62 9.44
N PHE A 255 23.21 -5.92 9.20
CA PHE A 255 21.86 -6.48 9.27
C PHE A 255 21.71 -7.74 8.40
N GLU A 256 22.20 -7.71 7.15
CA GLU A 256 22.06 -8.85 6.24
C GLU A 256 22.85 -10.08 6.72
N GLU A 257 24.06 -9.88 7.26
CA GLU A 257 24.87 -10.97 7.84
C GLU A 257 24.17 -11.59 9.06
N LYS A 258 23.61 -10.75 9.95
CA LYS A 258 22.98 -11.20 11.20
C LYS A 258 21.63 -11.88 11.00
N THR A 259 20.85 -11.41 10.03
CA THR A 259 19.49 -11.90 9.81
C THR A 259 19.37 -12.88 8.65
N VAL A 260 20.42 -13.00 7.82
CA VAL A 260 20.44 -13.78 6.57
C VAL A 260 19.29 -13.34 5.64
N ARG A 261 18.98 -12.03 5.67
CA ARG A 261 17.91 -11.42 4.87
C ARG A 261 18.45 -10.25 4.08
N LYS A 262 18.07 -10.19 2.81
CA LYS A 262 18.41 -9.07 1.94
C LYS A 262 17.68 -7.80 2.38
N LEU A 263 18.42 -6.71 2.47
CA LEU A 263 17.93 -5.39 2.80
C LEU A 263 17.75 -4.58 1.52
N HIS A 264 16.53 -4.09 1.34
CA HIS A 264 16.17 -3.18 0.26
C HIS A 264 15.93 -1.77 0.79
N ARG A 265 15.84 -0.80 -0.11
CA ARG A 265 15.57 0.59 0.24
C ARG A 265 14.54 1.22 -0.69
N ILE A 266 13.70 2.08 -0.13
CA ILE A 266 12.84 2.99 -0.89
C ILE A 266 13.03 4.44 -0.39
N PRO A 267 12.66 5.46 -1.17
CA PRO A 267 12.76 6.85 -0.72
C PRO A 267 11.86 7.14 0.48
N HIS A 268 12.34 8.03 1.35
CA HIS A 268 11.50 8.59 2.41
C HIS A 268 10.45 9.53 1.81
N TYR A 269 9.25 9.58 2.40
CA TYR A 269 8.15 10.42 1.90
C TYR A 269 8.38 11.93 2.15
N SER A 270 9.25 12.30 3.09
CA SER A 270 9.55 13.70 3.42
C SER A 270 10.07 14.52 2.23
N ASN A 271 9.90 15.84 2.30
CA ASN A 271 10.44 16.78 1.31
C ASN A 271 11.96 16.68 1.16
N GLN A 272 12.70 16.31 2.20
CA GLN A 272 14.17 16.12 2.18
C GLN A 272 14.65 15.08 1.16
N ALA A 273 13.77 14.17 0.71
CA ALA A 273 14.08 13.19 -0.33
C ALA A 273 13.90 13.72 -1.77
N ALA A 274 13.72 15.04 -1.96
CA ALA A 274 13.49 15.66 -3.28
C ALA A 274 14.59 15.33 -4.29
N GLY A 275 15.86 15.32 -3.87
CA GLY A 275 16.99 14.97 -4.75
C GLY A 275 16.89 13.55 -5.32
N PHE A 276 16.48 12.57 -4.50
CA PHE A 276 16.26 11.21 -4.97
C PHE A 276 15.06 11.12 -5.93
N ARG A 277 13.96 11.80 -5.59
CA ARG A 277 12.78 11.86 -6.47
C ARG A 277 13.16 12.42 -7.84
N ASN A 278 14.00 13.46 -7.90
CA ASN A 278 14.47 14.05 -9.15
C ASN A 278 15.34 13.07 -9.95
N LYS A 279 16.25 12.35 -9.29
CA LYS A 279 17.07 11.30 -9.94
C LYS A 279 16.21 10.16 -10.49
N CYS A 280 15.19 9.72 -9.76
CA CYS A 280 14.29 8.65 -10.18
C CYS A 280 13.52 9.01 -11.47
N THR A 281 13.22 10.30 -11.68
CA THR A 281 12.49 10.78 -12.87
C THR A 281 13.39 11.27 -14.00
N GLY A 282 14.65 11.61 -13.73
CA GLY A 282 15.54 12.34 -14.64
C GLY A 282 15.91 11.64 -15.96
N GLY A 283 15.62 10.35 -16.11
CA GLY A 283 15.79 9.62 -17.37
C GLY A 283 14.49 9.08 -17.99
N ASN A 284 13.32 9.34 -17.37
CA ASN A 284 12.06 8.67 -17.68
C ASN A 284 10.87 9.65 -17.73
N GLU A 285 11.08 10.91 -18.13
CA GLU A 285 10.05 11.95 -18.04
C GLU A 285 8.74 11.61 -18.78
N THR A 286 8.83 11.06 -19.99
CA THR A 286 7.66 10.63 -20.77
C THR A 286 6.89 9.51 -20.07
N GLN A 287 7.60 8.53 -19.51
CA GLN A 287 7.00 7.44 -18.73
C GLN A 287 6.37 7.95 -17.42
N CYS A 288 7.00 8.94 -16.78
CA CYS A 288 6.49 9.60 -15.59
C CYS A 288 5.18 10.34 -15.89
N LYS A 289 5.17 11.19 -16.91
CA LYS A 289 3.98 11.96 -17.32
C LYS A 289 2.83 11.04 -17.74
N GLY A 290 3.12 9.98 -18.49
CA GLY A 290 2.15 8.92 -18.79
C GLY A 290 1.62 8.26 -17.52
N PHE A 291 2.49 7.89 -16.58
CA PHE A 291 2.02 7.32 -15.33
C PHE A 291 1.17 8.28 -14.48
N TYR A 292 1.46 9.59 -14.49
CA TYR A 292 0.73 10.57 -13.68
C TYR A 292 -0.74 10.72 -14.07
N SER A 293 -1.10 10.45 -15.34
CA SER A 293 -2.50 10.42 -15.77
C SER A 293 -3.21 9.12 -15.35
N LEU A 294 -2.47 8.07 -15.01
CA LEU A 294 -3.03 6.83 -14.49
C LEU A 294 -3.35 6.91 -12.99
N ILE A 295 -2.69 7.78 -12.23
CA ILE A 295 -2.92 7.88 -10.78
C ILE A 295 -4.24 8.60 -10.53
N CYS A 296 -5.19 7.87 -9.92
CA CYS A 296 -6.44 8.42 -9.42
C CYS A 296 -6.31 8.60 -7.91
N ILE A 297 -6.60 9.80 -7.40
CA ILE A 297 -6.61 10.03 -5.96
C ILE A 297 -7.73 9.24 -5.27
N ASP A 298 -8.87 9.07 -5.95
CA ASP A 298 -10.02 8.33 -5.40
C ASP A 298 -9.67 6.88 -5.08
N ASP A 299 -8.75 6.26 -5.82
CA ASP A 299 -8.28 4.91 -5.50
C ASP A 299 -7.50 4.88 -4.16
N ILE A 300 -6.74 5.93 -3.87
CA ILE A 300 -5.99 6.08 -2.60
C ILE A 300 -6.96 6.40 -1.46
N LEU A 301 -7.93 7.29 -1.70
CA LEU A 301 -8.96 7.64 -0.71
C LEU A 301 -9.86 6.45 -0.40
N LYS A 302 -10.20 5.64 -1.40
CA LYS A 302 -10.95 4.39 -1.19
C LYS A 302 -10.17 3.39 -0.35
N LEU A 303 -8.86 3.28 -0.57
CA LEU A 303 -8.00 2.46 0.28
C LEU A 303 -7.93 3.01 1.71
N ALA A 304 -7.80 4.33 1.88
CA ALA A 304 -7.83 4.97 3.19
C ALA A 304 -9.14 4.67 3.92
N GLU A 305 -10.27 4.77 3.21
CA GLU A 305 -11.59 4.41 3.71
C GLU A 305 -11.66 2.94 4.15
N ASP A 306 -11.24 2.02 3.30
CA ASP A 306 -11.21 0.58 3.61
C ASP A 306 -10.33 0.26 4.83
N ILE A 307 -9.20 0.95 4.99
CA ILE A 307 -8.29 0.78 6.13
C ILE A 307 -8.93 1.32 7.42
N LEU A 308 -9.42 2.56 7.41
CA LEU A 308 -10.01 3.22 8.58
C LEU A 308 -11.36 2.59 8.99
N ASN A 309 -12.08 1.95 8.08
CA ASN A 309 -13.32 1.21 8.40
C ASN A 309 -13.07 -0.15 9.07
N GLN A 310 -11.84 -0.67 9.03
CA GLN A 310 -11.50 -1.94 9.67
C GLN A 310 -11.01 -1.78 11.11
N GLN A 311 -10.88 -0.54 11.59
CA GLN A 311 -10.34 -0.22 12.90
C GLN A 311 -11.44 0.10 13.89
N GLU A 312 -11.22 -0.27 15.15
CA GLU A 312 -11.95 0.27 16.29
C GLU A 312 -11.36 1.66 16.60
N MET A 313 -11.90 2.68 15.94
CA MET A 313 -11.49 4.07 16.07
C MET A 313 -12.70 4.97 16.28
N ASP A 314 -12.54 5.96 17.15
CA ASP A 314 -13.52 7.01 17.39
C ASP A 314 -13.85 7.81 16.10
N ASP A 315 -15.15 8.01 15.84
CA ASP A 315 -15.67 8.70 14.65
C ASP A 315 -15.14 10.13 14.49
N TYR A 316 -14.87 10.84 15.58
CA TYR A 316 -14.29 12.18 15.54
C TYR A 316 -12.87 12.15 14.99
N ILE A 317 -12.02 11.23 15.46
CA ILE A 317 -10.64 11.07 14.98
C ILE A 317 -10.65 10.73 13.49
N LYS A 318 -11.53 9.80 13.11
CA LYS A 318 -11.70 9.40 11.72
C LYS A 318 -12.14 10.56 10.81
N LYS A 319 -13.11 11.37 11.26
CA LYS A 319 -13.54 12.59 10.55
C LYS A 319 -12.41 13.63 10.44
N GLU A 320 -11.60 13.78 11.49
CA GLU A 320 -10.44 14.68 11.50
C GLU A 320 -9.41 14.24 10.43
N ILE A 321 -9.11 12.94 10.35
CA ILE A 321 -8.20 12.38 9.34
C ILE A 321 -8.75 12.65 7.93
N TYR A 322 -10.02 12.32 7.65
CA TYR A 322 -10.61 12.54 6.34
C TYR A 322 -10.62 14.01 5.92
N HIS A 323 -10.89 14.95 6.84
CA HIS A 323 -10.87 16.38 6.55
C HIS A 323 -9.48 16.89 6.15
N LYS A 324 -8.42 16.25 6.64
CA LYS A 324 -7.03 16.61 6.32
C LYS A 324 -6.53 15.98 5.01
N LEU A 325 -7.25 15.00 4.46
CA LEU A 325 -6.86 14.39 3.18
C LEU A 325 -7.16 15.34 2.01
N PRO A 326 -6.21 15.50 1.07
CA PRO A 326 -6.41 16.39 -0.06
C PRO A 326 -7.43 15.81 -1.05
N LYS A 327 -8.13 16.69 -1.76
CA LYS A 327 -9.05 16.30 -2.85
C LYS A 327 -8.34 16.06 -4.18
N THR A 328 -7.09 16.51 -4.31
CA THR A 328 -6.27 16.36 -5.54
C THR A 328 -4.82 16.00 -5.20
N LEU A 329 -4.16 15.26 -6.10
CA LEU A 329 -2.75 14.93 -5.96
C LEU A 329 -1.90 15.95 -6.72
N VAL A 330 -1.13 16.75 -5.97
CA VAL A 330 -0.08 17.60 -6.55
C VAL A 330 1.04 16.76 -7.18
N GLU A 331 1.76 17.34 -8.13
CA GLU A 331 2.78 16.64 -8.92
C GLU A 331 3.88 16.00 -8.04
N SER A 332 4.29 16.66 -6.95
CA SER A 332 5.29 16.11 -6.03
C SER A 332 4.85 14.78 -5.39
N LYS A 333 3.54 14.59 -5.14
CA LYS A 333 2.99 13.32 -4.62
C LYS A 333 2.91 12.26 -5.72
N LYS A 334 2.47 12.64 -6.92
CA LYS A 334 2.49 11.74 -8.10
C LYS A 334 3.90 11.22 -8.39
N LYS A 335 4.89 12.11 -8.27
CA LYS A 335 6.32 11.79 -8.37
C LYS A 335 6.77 10.80 -7.31
N LEU A 336 6.37 10.98 -6.05
CA LEU A 336 6.67 10.05 -4.98
C LEU A 336 6.07 8.66 -5.25
N ILE A 337 4.80 8.59 -5.67
CA ILE A 337 4.11 7.33 -6.03
C ILE A 337 4.86 6.63 -7.18
N PHE A 338 5.30 7.37 -8.20
CA PHE A 338 6.11 6.80 -9.29
C PHE A 338 7.44 6.22 -8.79
N CYS A 339 8.11 6.90 -7.87
CA CYS A 339 9.34 6.39 -7.27
C CYS A 339 9.07 5.07 -6.52
N TYR A 340 8.00 5.02 -5.71
CA TYR A 340 7.61 3.79 -5.02
C TYR A 340 7.30 2.66 -5.98
N LYS A 341 6.50 2.91 -7.02
CA LYS A 341 6.24 1.92 -8.06
C LYS A 341 7.54 1.36 -8.63
N SER A 342 8.45 2.24 -9.04
CA SER A 342 9.70 1.85 -9.69
C SER A 342 10.59 1.01 -8.77
N GLU A 343 10.75 1.41 -7.51
CA GLU A 343 11.55 0.65 -6.56
C GLU A 343 10.89 -0.68 -6.16
N PHE A 344 9.57 -0.72 -5.98
CA PHE A 344 8.86 -1.97 -5.70
C PHE A 344 8.92 -2.97 -6.87
N GLU A 345 8.85 -2.49 -8.11
CA GLU A 345 9.02 -3.35 -9.29
C GLU A 345 10.44 -3.95 -9.35
N LYS A 346 11.49 -3.19 -9.01
CA LYS A 346 12.88 -3.69 -8.89
C LYS A 346 13.04 -4.73 -7.77
N ILE A 347 12.56 -4.40 -6.58
CA ILE A 347 12.58 -5.32 -5.42
C ILE A 347 11.88 -6.62 -5.77
N LYS A 348 10.76 -6.54 -6.50
CA LYS A 348 10.02 -7.71 -6.97
C LYS A 348 10.84 -8.56 -7.96
N SER A 349 11.45 -7.95 -8.98
CA SER A 349 12.21 -8.67 -10.01
C SER A 349 13.54 -9.26 -9.52
N GLY A 350 13.98 -8.92 -8.31
CA GLY A 350 15.28 -9.35 -7.78
C GLY A 350 16.45 -8.57 -8.37
N CYS A 351 16.19 -7.61 -9.26
CA CYS A 351 17.18 -6.65 -9.74
C CYS A 351 17.40 -5.61 -8.64
N SER A 352 18.46 -5.78 -7.84
CA SER A 352 18.90 -4.77 -6.87
C SER A 352 20.35 -4.42 -7.13
#